data_AF-A0A2V6XAC3-F1
#
_entry.id   AF-A0A2V6XAC3-F1
#
_cell.length_a   1.000
_cell.length_b   1.000
_cell.length_c   1.000
_cell.angle_alpha   90.00
_cell.angle_beta   90.00
_cell.angle_gamma   90.00
#
_symmetry.space_group_name_H-M   'P 1'
#
loop_
_entity.id
_entity.type
_entity.pdbx_description
1 polymer ?
#
loop_
_entity_poly.entity_id
_entity_poly.type
_entity_poly.pdbx_seq_one_letter_code
_entity_poly.pdbx_strand_id
1 'polypeptide(L)' 'EVLRALRGEDATRAVPVLILSNSSRESDIAEVTRLGISGYFVKSNLSLQELGELVGRLLANPT' A
#
# COMPACT_ATOMS: atom_id res chain seq x y z
N GLU A 1 -5.51 -12.54 -0.99
CA GLU A 1 -6.69 -12.54 -1.88
C GLU A 1 -6.99 -11.18 -2.53
N VAL A 2 -7.52 -10.17 -1.82
CA VAL A 2 -7.96 -8.90 -2.46
C VAL A 2 -6.88 -8.25 -3.34
N LEU A 3 -5.66 -8.07 -2.82
CA LEU A 3 -4.58 -7.45 -3.60
C LEU A 3 -4.21 -8.28 -4.84
N ARG A 4 -4.21 -9.61 -4.74
CA ARG A 4 -3.94 -10.49 -5.88
C ARG A 4 -5.02 -10.34 -6.95
N ALA A 5 -6.29 -10.27 -6.55
CA ALA A 5 -7.40 -10.01 -7.46
C ALA A 5 -7.27 -8.63 -8.15
N LEU A 6 -6.97 -7.57 -7.40
CA LEU A 6 -6.77 -6.23 -7.96
C LEU A 6 -5.62 -6.18 -8.98
N ARG A 7 -4.55 -6.95 -8.76
CA ARG A 7 -3.40 -7.03 -9.66
C ARG A 7 -3.63 -7.94 -10.86
N GLY A 8 -4.60 -8.86 -10.78
CA GLY A 8 -4.98 -9.76 -11.87
C GLY A 8 -5.86 -9.12 -12.95
N GLU A 9 -6.50 -7.99 -12.64
CA GLU A 9 -7.45 -7.32 -13.53
C GLU A 9 -6.86 -6.06 -14.18
N ASP A 10 -7.01 -5.95 -15.50
CA ASP A 10 -6.46 -4.85 -16.29
C ASP A 10 -6.95 -3.47 -15.83
N ALA A 11 -8.22 -3.39 -15.42
CA ALA A 11 -8.86 -2.17 -14.96
C ALA A 11 -8.34 -1.68 -13.61
N THR A 12 -7.74 -2.54 -12.79
CA THR A 12 -7.35 -2.20 -11.40
C THR A 12 -5.88 -2.44 -11.09
N ARG A 13 -5.13 -3.14 -11.96
CA ARG A 13 -3.73 -3.50 -11.67
C ARG A 13 -2.82 -2.31 -11.44
N ALA A 14 -3.10 -1.17 -12.09
CA ALA A 14 -2.33 0.06 -11.95
C ALA A 14 -2.72 0.91 -10.73
N VAL A 15 -3.83 0.58 -10.04
CA VAL A 15 -4.30 1.37 -8.90
C VAL A 15 -3.26 1.31 -7.76
N PRO A 16 -2.77 2.47 -7.28
CA PRO A 16 -1.90 2.53 -6.10
C PRO A 16 -2.59 1.94 -4.88
N VAL A 17 -1.90 1.08 -4.13
CA VAL A 17 -2.45 0.43 -2.93
C VAL A 17 -1.58 0.75 -1.74
N LEU A 18 -2.18 1.38 -0.73
CA LEU A 18 -1.58 1.59 0.58
C LEU A 18 -2.20 0.62 1.60
N ILE A 19 -1.38 -0.06 2.40
CA ILE A 19 -1.86 -0.95 3.46
C ILE A 19 -1.65 -0.30 4.83
N LEU A 20 -2.68 -0.34 5.67
CA LEU A 20 -2.59 -0.03 7.10
C LEU A 20 -2.91 -1.28 7.92
N SER A 21 -1.92 -1.79 8.65
CA SER A 21 -2.01 -3.07 9.35
C SER A 21 -1.59 -2.92 10.81
N ASN A 22 -2.11 -3.76 11.70
CA ASN A 22 -1.59 -3.85 13.06
C ASN A 22 -0.33 -4.72 13.15
N SER A 23 -0.01 -5.48 12.10
CA SER A 23 1.16 -6.36 12.07
C SER A 23 2.41 -5.60 11.64
N SER A 24 3.47 -5.71 12.44
CA SER A 24 4.82 -5.30 12.10
C SER A 24 5.72 -6.47 11.67
N ARG A 25 5.14 -7.66 11.45
CA ARG A 25 5.91 -8.84 11.06
C ARG A 25 6.51 -8.65 9.67
N GLU A 26 7.82 -8.78 9.57
CA GLU A 26 8.55 -8.64 8.30
C GLU A 26 8.04 -9.59 7.22
N SER A 27 7.60 -10.79 7.59
CA SER A 27 7.05 -11.77 6.64
C SER A 27 5.77 -11.28 5.96
N ASP A 28 4.90 -10.57 6.68
CA ASP A 28 3.68 -9.98 6.09
C ASP A 28 4.05 -8.85 5.14
N ILE A 29 4.93 -7.95 5.58
CA ILE A 29 5.40 -6.81 4.79
C ILE A 29 6.06 -7.29 3.50
N ALA A 30 6.91 -8.31 3.59
CA ALA A 30 7.59 -8.88 2.43
C ALA A 30 6.61 -9.52 1.43
N GLU A 31 5.56 -10.20 1.91
CA GLU A 31 4.54 -10.78 1.02
C GLU A 31 3.82 -9.70 0.20
N VAL A 32 3.31 -8.66 0.87
CA VAL A 32 2.54 -7.62 0.18
C VAL A 32 3.43 -6.71 -0.68
N THR A 33 4.69 -6.49 -0.28
CA THR A 33 5.67 -5.75 -1.07
C THR A 33 5.93 -6.44 -2.42
N ARG A 34 6.03 -7.79 -2.44
CA ARG A 34 6.18 -8.56 -3.69
C ARG A 34 4.99 -8.41 -4.64
N LEU A 35 3.83 -7.99 -4.14
CA LEU A 35 2.62 -7.74 -4.94
C LEU A 35 2.51 -6.28 -5.44
N GLY A 36 3.54 -5.46 -5.23
CA GLY A 36 3.60 -4.10 -5.77
C GLY A 36 2.66 -3.12 -5.08
N ILE A 37 2.66 -3.09 -3.75
CA ILE A 37 1.98 -2.02 -2.99
C ILE A 37 2.78 -0.72 -3.06
N SER A 38 2.07 0.39 -2.92
CA SER A 38 2.63 1.74 -2.90
C SER A 38 3.13 2.14 -1.51
N GLY A 39 2.72 1.43 -0.46
CA GLY A 39 3.24 1.62 0.90
C GLY A 39 2.53 0.77 1.95
N TYR A 40 3.18 0.60 3.11
CA TYR A 40 2.69 -0.16 4.25
C TYR A 40 2.91 0.62 5.55
N PHE A 41 1.88 0.75 6.38
CA PHE A 41 1.96 1.38 7.70
C PHE A 41 1.50 0.43 8.80
N VAL A 42 2.29 0.37 9.86
CA VAL A 42 1.88 -0.24 11.12
C VAL A 42 1.04 0.78 11.89
N LYS A 43 -0.20 0.43 12.25
CA LYS A 43 -1.18 1.35 12.87
C LYS A 43 -0.68 2.03 14.14
N SER A 44 0.12 1.34 14.95
CA SER A 44 0.72 1.91 16.17
C SER A 44 1.74 3.01 15.90
N ASN A 45 2.31 3.04 14.69
CA ASN A 45 3.37 3.95 14.28
C ASN A 45 2.87 4.94 13.23
N LEU A 46 1.55 5.07 13.05
CA LEU A 46 0.96 5.91 12.03
C LEU A 46 0.96 7.38 12.48
N SER A 47 1.78 8.21 11.82
CA SER A 47 1.57 9.65 11.82
C SER A 47 0.55 10.04 10.76
N LEU A 48 -0.48 10.80 11.14
CA LEU A 48 -1.47 11.33 10.19
C LEU A 48 -0.83 12.30 9.19
N GLN A 49 0.23 12.99 9.60
CA GLN A 49 0.96 13.90 8.72
C GLN A 49 1.73 13.13 7.64
N GLU A 50 2.47 12.09 8.02
CA GLU A 50 3.19 11.23 7.07
C GLU A 50 2.24 10.52 6.10
N LEU A 51 1.06 10.10 6.59
CA LEU A 51 0.01 9.53 5.75
C LEU A 51 -0.47 10.54 4.70
N GLY A 52 -0.77 11.76 5.11
CA GLY A 52 -1.20 12.83 4.20
C GLY A 52 -0.17 13.15 3.14
N GLU A 53 1.11 13.26 3.52
CA GLU A 53 2.22 13.49 2.59
C GLU A 53 2.36 12.35 1.57
N LEU A 54 2.26 11.11 2.01
CA LEU A 54 2.37 9.97 1.09
C LEU A 54 1.20 9.93 0.11
N VAL A 55 -0.04 10.10 0.59
CA VAL A 55 -1.20 10.17 -0.30
C VAL A 55 -1.03 11.31 -1.30
N GLY A 56 -0.56 12.48 -0.86
CA GLY A 56 -0.24 13.60 -1.74
C GLY A 56 0.77 13.23 -2.83
N ARG A 57 1.87 12.55 -2.47
CA ARG A 57 2.88 12.08 -3.43
C ARG A 57 2.32 11.08 -4.45
N LEU A 58 1.47 10.15 -4.01
CA LEU A 58 0.86 9.15 -4.89
C LEU A 58 -0.14 9.76 -5.87
N LEU A 59 -0.83 10.83 -5.48
CA LEU A 59 -1.79 11.51 -6.36
C LEU A 59 -1.13 12.56 -7.27
N ALA A 60 0.01 13.13 -6.88
CA ALA A 60 0.73 14.14 -7.66
C ALA A 60 1.50 13.55 -8.86
N ASN A 61 1.86 12.26 -8.82
CA ASN A 61 2.45 11.52 -9.94
C ASN A 61 1.54 10.35 -10.33
N PRO A 62 0.49 10.59 -11.15
CA PRO A 62 -0.30 9.49 -11.69
C PRO A 62 0.60 8.69 -12.66
N THR A 63 1.00 7.49 -12.23
CA THR A 63 1.60 6.46 -13.09
C THR A 63 0.65 6.04 -14.20
#